data_AF-A0AAI8HPL9-F1
#
_entry.id   AF-A0AAI8HPL9-F1
#
_cell.length_a   1.000
_cell.length_b   1.000
_cell.length_c   1.000
_cell.angle_alpha   90.00
_cell.angle_beta   90.00
_cell.angle_gamma   90.00
#
_symmetry.space_group_name_H-M   'P 1'
#
loop_
_entity.id
_entity.type
_entity.pdbx_description
1 polymer ?
#
loop_
_entity_poly.entity_id
_entity_poly.type
_entity_poly.pdbx_seq_one_letter_code
_entity_poly.pdbx_strand_id
1 'polypeptide(L)'
;MKFENSGLEGVTAELSRLNDLMESKGLILAGQWDYERVTYDKKFSVAEGTFYLRIQGTAKEGDVGGSRAVIQLKAPLLGKHYYPHGVEYGSDEEFPEHVVAKSKALLLELAESLKTVQM
;
A
#
# COMPACT_ATOMS: atom_id res chain seq x y z
N MET A 1 -10.94 1.86 -5.87
CA MET A 1 -10.64 0.63 -6.63
C MET A 1 -9.76 -0.33 -5.83
N LYS A 2 -10.12 -1.62 -5.76
CA LYS A 2 -9.28 -2.67 -5.16
C LYS A 2 -8.50 -3.42 -6.25
N PHE A 3 -7.23 -3.68 -6.03
CA PHE A 3 -6.45 -4.56 -6.91
C PHE A 3 -6.53 -5.98 -6.38
N GLU A 4 -7.33 -6.82 -7.04
CA GLU A 4 -7.35 -8.27 -6.79
C GLU A 4 -6.19 -8.93 -7.53
N ASN A 5 -5.59 -9.95 -6.91
CA ASN A 5 -4.47 -10.73 -7.46
C ASN A 5 -3.24 -9.88 -7.77
N SER A 6 -2.92 -8.90 -6.93
CA SER A 6 -1.68 -8.13 -7.09
C SER A 6 -0.43 -8.95 -6.75
N GLY A 7 -0.60 -10.11 -6.11
CA GLY A 7 0.50 -10.95 -5.63
C GLY A 7 1.09 -10.47 -4.31
N LEU A 8 0.43 -9.51 -3.66
CA LEU A 8 0.83 -8.98 -2.35
C LEU A 8 -0.07 -9.55 -1.25
N GLU A 9 -1.27 -10.00 -1.59
CA GLU A 9 -2.27 -10.52 -0.68
C GLU A 9 -1.74 -11.75 0.06
N GLY A 10 -1.70 -11.68 1.39
CA GLY A 10 -1.23 -12.77 2.23
C GLY A 10 0.28 -12.90 2.32
N VAL A 11 1.05 -12.12 1.55
CA VAL A 11 2.51 -12.08 1.67
C VAL A 11 2.91 -11.59 3.05
N THR A 12 3.89 -12.26 3.67
CA THR A 12 4.44 -11.90 4.97
C THR A 12 5.88 -11.43 4.85
N ALA A 13 6.24 -10.37 5.58
CA ALA A 13 7.60 -9.86 5.66
C ALA A 13 7.86 -9.21 7.03
N GLU A 14 9.14 -9.13 7.43
CA GLU A 14 9.54 -8.36 8.61
C GLU A 14 9.29 -6.87 8.39
N LEU A 15 8.73 -6.19 9.40
CA LEU A 15 8.36 -4.78 9.34
C LEU A 15 9.52 -3.86 8.95
N SER A 16 10.71 -4.09 9.50
CA SER A 16 11.91 -3.31 9.18
C SER A 16 12.22 -3.33 7.67
N ARG A 17 12.33 -4.53 7.09
CA ARG A 17 12.58 -4.73 5.66
C ARG A 17 11.44 -4.23 4.80
N LEU A 18 10.20 -4.39 5.26
CA LEU A 18 9.02 -3.90 4.56
C LEU A 18 9.04 -2.36 4.48
N ASN A 19 9.39 -1.68 5.58
CA ASN A 19 9.53 -0.23 5.61
C ASN A 19 10.60 0.25 4.62
N ASP A 20 11.79 -0.35 4.65
CA ASP A 20 12.89 0.02 3.75
C ASP A 20 12.50 -0.17 2.28
N LEU A 21 11.85 -1.30 1.95
CA LEU A 21 11.38 -1.58 0.60
C LEU A 21 10.32 -0.56 0.15
N MET A 22 9.31 -0.32 0.98
CA MET A 22 8.21 0.60 0.67
C MET A 22 8.71 2.04 0.48
N GLU A 23 9.61 2.50 1.36
CA GLU A 23 10.25 3.81 1.26
C GLU A 23 11.09 3.94 -0.01
N SER A 24 11.90 2.92 -0.34
CA SER A 24 12.70 2.91 -1.58
C SER A 24 11.85 3.02 -2.86
N LYS A 25 10.59 2.61 -2.78
CA LYS A 25 9.60 2.67 -3.86
C LYS A 25 8.71 3.92 -3.78
N GLY A 26 8.99 4.83 -2.84
CA GLY A 26 8.30 6.10 -2.66
C GLY A 26 6.92 5.98 -2.03
N LEU A 27 6.66 4.91 -1.27
CA LEU A 27 5.51 4.82 -0.39
C LEU A 27 5.90 5.33 1.01
N ILE A 28 5.00 6.10 1.62
CA ILE A 28 5.22 6.67 2.95
C ILE A 28 4.39 5.89 3.96
N LEU A 29 4.98 5.54 5.11
CA LEU A 29 4.24 4.99 6.23
C LEU A 29 3.27 6.02 6.78
N ALA A 30 1.99 5.83 6.51
CA ALA A 30 0.87 6.62 6.97
C ALA A 30 0.18 5.96 8.18
N GLY A 31 -0.52 6.75 9.00
CA GLY A 31 -1.34 6.21 10.08
C GLY A 31 -0.54 5.61 11.24
N GLN A 32 0.60 6.22 11.61
CA GLN A 32 1.51 5.79 12.70
C GLN A 32 0.88 5.68 14.11
N TRP A 33 -0.42 5.90 14.26
CA TRP A 33 -1.17 5.77 15.51
C TRP A 33 -1.93 4.44 15.62
N ASP A 34 -2.00 3.67 14.52
CA ASP A 34 -2.68 2.38 14.47
C ASP A 34 -1.72 1.28 14.95
N TYR A 35 -1.92 0.80 16.18
CA TYR A 35 -1.09 -0.24 16.79
C TYR A 35 -1.31 -1.63 16.18
N GLU A 36 -2.34 -1.81 15.35
CA GLU A 36 -2.69 -3.10 14.77
C GLU A 36 -2.31 -3.20 13.29
N ARG A 37 -2.11 -2.06 12.62
CA ARG A 37 -1.96 -2.00 11.16
C ARG A 37 -0.87 -1.04 10.73
N VAL A 38 -0.13 -1.48 9.71
CA VAL A 38 0.70 -0.58 8.91
C VAL A 38 -0.06 -0.17 7.66
N THR A 39 0.08 1.09 7.28
CA THR A 39 -0.50 1.64 6.06
C THR A 39 0.59 2.38 5.31
N TYR A 40 0.84 2.00 4.07
CA TYR A 40 1.78 2.67 3.18
C TYR A 40 1.01 3.33 2.05
N ASP A 41 1.22 4.63 1.86
CA ASP A 41 0.54 5.40 0.83
C ASP A 41 1.53 5.98 -0.19
N LYS A 42 1.21 5.82 -1.48
CA LYS A 42 1.83 6.58 -2.57
C LYS A 42 0.84 7.57 -3.15
N LYS A 43 1.20 8.84 -3.09
CA LYS A 43 0.40 9.93 -3.66
C LYS A 43 0.68 10.09 -5.15
N PHE A 44 -0.37 10.20 -5.94
CA PHE A 44 -0.34 10.66 -7.32
C PHE A 44 -1.09 12.00 -7.40
N SER A 45 -0.37 13.07 -7.78
CA SER A 45 -0.97 14.37 -8.09
C SER A 45 -1.03 14.52 -9.60
N VAL A 46 -2.24 14.48 -10.17
CA VAL A 46 -2.48 14.58 -11.61
C VAL A 46 -3.56 15.65 -11.87
N ALA A 47 -3.78 16.01 -13.13
CA ALA A 47 -4.73 17.08 -13.47
C ALA A 47 -6.17 16.74 -13.02
N GLU A 48 -6.51 15.45 -13.03
CA GLU A 48 -7.81 14.89 -12.65
C GLU A 48 -8.02 14.81 -11.13
N GLY A 49 -6.97 15.05 -10.34
CA GLY A 49 -7.05 15.09 -8.88
C GLY A 49 -5.88 14.42 -8.16
N THR A 50 -6.11 14.13 -6.88
CA THR A 50 -5.15 13.42 -6.03
C THR A 50 -5.62 12.00 -5.79
N PHE A 51 -4.74 11.04 -6.01
CA PHE A 51 -5.00 9.61 -5.78
C PHE A 51 -3.97 9.04 -4.83
N TYR A 52 -4.37 8.03 -4.06
CA TYR A 52 -3.50 7.34 -3.12
C TYR A 52 -3.54 5.84 -3.40
N LEU A 53 -2.41 5.28 -3.81
CA LEU A 53 -2.22 3.83 -3.78
C LEU A 53 -1.82 3.46 -2.36
N ARG A 54 -2.70 2.72 -1.70
CA ARG A 54 -2.61 2.29 -0.32
C ARG A 54 -2.32 0.79 -0.25
N ILE A 55 -1.27 0.44 0.47
CA ILE A 55 -0.91 -0.94 0.81
C ILE A 55 -1.00 -1.06 2.32
N GLN A 56 -1.82 -1.99 2.80
CA GLN A 56 -2.01 -2.20 4.24
C GLN A 56 -1.53 -3.58 4.65
N GLY A 57 -1.14 -3.69 5.91
CA GLY A 57 -0.84 -4.97 6.53
C GLY A 57 -1.25 -5.00 7.99
N THR A 58 -1.40 -6.21 8.52
CA THR A 58 -1.66 -6.47 9.94
C THR A 58 -0.51 -7.27 10.53
N ALA A 59 -0.15 -7.03 11.79
CA ALA A 59 0.81 -7.87 12.48
C ALA A 59 0.26 -9.30 12.61
N LYS A 60 0.99 -10.27 12.06
CA LYS A 60 0.75 -11.70 12.23
C LYS A 60 1.51 -12.23 13.46
N GLU A 61 2.72 -11.71 13.66
CA GLU A 61 3.58 -12.02 14.80
C GLU A 61 4.25 -10.73 15.29
N GLY A 62 4.41 -10.60 16.62
CA GLY A 62 4.90 -9.37 17.23
C GLY A 62 3.84 -8.26 17.28
N ASP A 63 4.31 -7.02 17.40
CA ASP A 63 3.49 -5.80 17.53
C ASP A 63 4.00 -4.76 16.53
N VAL A 64 3.12 -3.97 15.92
CA VAL A 64 3.49 -2.94 14.92
C VAL A 64 4.47 -1.90 15.46
N GLY A 65 4.53 -1.70 16.78
CA GLY A 65 5.55 -0.88 17.45
C GLY A 65 6.94 -1.52 17.56
N GLY A 66 7.05 -2.83 17.31
CA GLY A 66 8.31 -3.58 17.34
C GLY A 66 8.92 -3.74 15.95
N SER A 67 10.21 -3.40 15.80
CA SER A 67 10.93 -3.47 14.52
C SER A 67 10.96 -4.86 13.86
N ARG A 68 10.78 -5.93 14.65
CA ARG A 68 10.80 -7.34 14.21
C ARG A 68 9.42 -7.96 14.01
N ALA A 69 8.35 -7.17 13.96
CA ALA A 69 7.03 -7.71 13.68
C ALA A 69 6.97 -8.34 12.29
N VAL A 70 6.25 -9.45 12.17
CA VAL A 70 5.94 -10.05 10.87
C VAL A 70 4.59 -9.52 10.43
N ILE A 71 4.59 -8.76 9.34
CA ILE A 71 3.39 -8.13 8.78
C ILE A 71 2.86 -9.00 7.66
N GLN A 72 1.55 -9.28 7.71
CA GLN A 72 0.82 -9.87 6.59
C GLN A 72 0.13 -8.77 5.78
N LEU A 73 0.46 -8.68 4.50
CA LEU A 73 -0.10 -7.70 3.58
C LEU A 73 -1.52 -8.07 3.13
N LYS A 74 -2.33 -7.04 2.89
CA LYS A 74 -3.68 -7.11 2.34
C LYS A 74 -3.70 -6.67 0.88
N ALA A 75 -4.83 -6.86 0.22
CA ALA A 75 -5.06 -6.36 -1.12
C ALA A 75 -4.86 -4.84 -1.20
N PRO A 76 -4.03 -4.34 -2.14
CA PRO A 76 -3.84 -2.92 -2.35
C PRO A 76 -5.12 -2.23 -2.81
N LEU A 77 -5.25 -0.96 -2.41
CA LEU A 77 -6.38 -0.10 -2.73
C LEU A 77 -5.88 1.15 -3.43
N LEU A 78 -6.53 1.57 -4.50
CA LEU A 78 -6.40 2.91 -5.07
C LEU A 78 -7.63 3.71 -4.65
N GLY A 79 -7.42 4.75 -3.86
CA GLY A 79 -8.45 5.70 -3.45
C GLY A 79 -8.27 7.05 -4.14
N LYS A 80 -9.36 7.75 -4.38
CA LYS A 80 -9.32 9.15 -4.84
C LYS A 80 -9.61 10.05 -3.65
N HIS A 81 -8.81 11.09 -3.50
CA HIS A 81 -9.00 12.09 -2.46
C HIS A 81 -9.91 13.20 -2.97
N TYR A 82 -11.13 13.24 -2.43
CA TYR A 82 -12.07 14.34 -2.60
C TYR A 82 -11.90 15.31 -1.45
N TYR A 83 -11.17 16.40 -1.68
CA TYR A 83 -11.17 17.49 -0.71
C TYR A 83 -12.51 18.26 -0.78
N PRO A 84 -13.15 18.63 0.34
CA PRO A 84 -12.76 18.43 1.75
C PRO A 84 -13.27 17.13 2.40
N HIS A 85 -13.95 16.26 1.65
CA HIS A 85 -14.73 15.12 2.14
C HIS A 85 -13.93 13.84 2.47
N GLY A 86 -12.66 13.75 2.10
CA GLY A 86 -11.77 12.63 2.44
C GLY A 86 -11.46 11.72 1.25
N VAL A 87 -11.02 10.47 1.51
CA VAL A 87 -10.69 9.50 0.45
C VAL A 87 -11.85 8.53 0.29
N GLU A 88 -12.42 8.49 -0.92
CA GLU A 88 -13.46 7.52 -1.27
C GLU A 88 -12.86 6.34 -2.06
N TYR A 89 -13.56 5.21 -2.01
CA TYR A 89 -13.15 3.93 -2.62
C TYR A 89 -14.32 3.28 -3.39
N GLY A 90 -15.29 4.08 -3.85
CA GLY A 90 -16.55 3.66 -4.48
C GLY A 90 -16.42 3.12 -5.92
N SER A 91 -17.47 2.42 -6.40
CA SER A 91 -17.52 1.86 -7.76
C SER A 91 -17.86 2.89 -8.84
N ASP A 92 -18.41 4.05 -8.46
CA ASP A 92 -18.70 5.19 -9.33
C ASP A 92 -17.50 6.15 -9.51
N GLU A 93 -16.33 5.79 -8.99
CA GLU A 93 -15.13 6.63 -9.11
C GLU A 93 -14.37 6.35 -10.41
N GLU A 94 -14.17 7.40 -11.22
CA GLU A 94 -13.25 7.34 -12.36
C GLU A 94 -11.80 7.44 -11.90
N PHE A 95 -11.05 6.37 -12.15
CA PHE A 95 -9.60 6.31 -11.97
C PHE A 95 -8.91 6.48 -13.33
N PRO A 96 -8.08 7.52 -13.53
CA PRO A 96 -7.39 7.72 -14.80
C PRO A 96 -6.51 6.52 -15.16
N GLU A 97 -6.59 6.05 -16.41
CA GLU A 97 -5.88 4.85 -16.87
C GLU A 97 -4.39 4.90 -16.58
N HIS A 98 -3.78 6.08 -16.73
CA HIS A 98 -2.36 6.29 -16.48
C HIS A 98 -1.99 6.12 -14.98
N VAL A 99 -2.88 6.47 -14.04
CA VAL A 99 -2.69 6.24 -12.60
C VAL A 99 -2.83 4.76 -12.27
N VAL A 100 -3.84 4.10 -12.86
CA VAL A 100 -4.06 2.66 -12.71
C VAL A 100 -2.86 1.87 -13.25
N ALA A 101 -2.36 2.24 -14.43
CA ALA A 101 -1.19 1.60 -15.06
C ALA A 101 0.07 1.77 -14.21
N LYS A 102 0.35 2.99 -13.71
CA LYS A 102 1.48 3.24 -12.80
C LYS A 102 1.36 2.44 -11.51
N SER A 103 0.15 2.33 -10.97
CA SER A 103 -0.12 1.54 -9.77
C SER A 103 0.13 0.05 -10.01
N LYS A 104 -0.39 -0.52 -11.11
CA LYS A 104 -0.13 -1.93 -11.50
C LYS A 104 1.35 -2.21 -11.69
N ALA A 105 2.08 -1.34 -12.38
CA ALA A 105 3.52 -1.49 -12.59
C ALA A 105 4.29 -1.51 -11.25
N LEU A 106 3.96 -0.59 -10.33
CA LEU A 106 4.57 -0.55 -9.01
C LEU A 106 4.26 -1.80 -8.18
N LEU A 107 3.01 -2.27 -8.23
CA LEU A 107 2.60 -3.49 -7.51
C LEU A 107 3.35 -4.73 -8.03
N LEU A 108 3.56 -4.84 -9.34
CA LEU A 108 4.37 -5.92 -9.92
C LEU A 108 5.82 -5.86 -9.44
N GLU A 109 6.45 -4.68 -9.45
CA GLU A 109 7.81 -4.52 -8.94
C GLU A 109 7.91 -4.87 -7.44
N LEU A 110 6.93 -4.47 -6.64
CA LEU A 110 6.86 -4.81 -5.22
C LEU A 110 6.69 -6.31 -5.01
N ALA A 111 5.82 -6.97 -5.78
CA ALA A 111 5.62 -8.41 -5.71
C ALA A 111 6.93 -9.17 -5.98
N GLU A 112 7.68 -8.79 -7.01
CA GLU A 112 8.98 -9.40 -7.32
C GLU A 112 10.04 -9.10 -6.24
N SER A 113 10.07 -7.86 -5.73
CA SER A 113 11.03 -7.48 -4.68
C SER A 113 10.76 -8.23 -3.38
N LEU A 114 9.48 -8.43 -3.03
CA LEU A 114 9.07 -9.15 -1.83
C LEU A 114 9.49 -10.63 -1.86
N LYS A 115 9.53 -11.29 -3.03
CA LYS A 115 10.07 -12.66 -3.15
C LYS A 115 11.53 -12.76 -2.71
N THR A 116 12.31 -11.70 -2.91
CA THR A 116 13.73 -11.65 -2.54
C THR A 116 13.93 -11.28 -1.07
N VAL A 117 12.93 -10.64 -0.46
CA VAL A 117 12.96 -10.12 0.92
C VAL A 117 12.33 -11.08 1.92
N GLN A 118 11.54 -12.05 1.45
CA GLN A 118 10.95 -13.13 2.25
C GLN A 118 12.03 -13.88 3.06
N MET A 119 11.78 -14.01 4.36
CA MET A 119 12.55 -14.85 5.29
C MET A 119 11.95 -16.24 5.37
#